data_AF-A0A1E3B6W7-F1
#
_entry.id   AF-A0A1E3B6W7-F1
#
_cell.length_a   1.000
_cell.length_b   1.000
_cell.length_c   1.000
_cell.angle_alpha   90.00
_cell.angle_beta   90.00
_cell.angle_gamma   90.00
#
_symmetry.space_group_name_H-M   'P 1'
#
loop_
_entity.id
_entity.type
_entity.pdbx_description
1 polymer ?
#
loop_
_entity_poly.entity_id
_entity_poly.type
_entity_poly.pdbx_seq_one_letter_code
_entity_poly.pdbx_strand_id
1 'polypeptide(L)'
;MGSKHIGPSGLFSAQNGILLKDSVRSFFDLFLVSVSPDHGHKIVCFTQDLEQVGGRVLSSTTRLAQNQNLTVSDDILRWHFHQCSLTNMKGTGQRMWDLSTSEDDSIDTLLDDPDAAEIIDVDMRNRLGPYVEVDGVD
;
A
#
# COMPACT_ATOMS: atom_id res chain seq x y z
N MET A 1 -0.78 24.39 26.19
CA MET A 1 -0.07 23.23 25.60
C MET A 1 -0.74 22.96 24.26
N GLY A 2 -0.14 23.43 23.16
CA GLY A 2 -0.81 23.46 21.86
C GLY A 2 -1.10 22.06 21.35
N SER A 3 -2.36 21.80 20.99
CA SER A 3 -2.73 20.64 20.19
C SER A 3 -1.87 20.65 18.94
N LYS A 4 -0.97 19.67 18.81
CA LYS A 4 -0.22 19.43 17.58
C LYS A 4 -1.26 19.09 16.52
N HIS A 5 -1.69 20.09 15.75
CA HIS A 5 -2.70 19.93 14.71
C HIS A 5 -2.13 18.96 13.67
N ILE A 6 -2.62 17.72 13.71
CA ILE A 6 -2.46 16.80 12.60
C ILE A 6 -3.24 17.43 11.46
N GLY A 7 -2.58 17.71 10.32
CA GLY A 7 -3.24 18.25 9.15
C GLY A 7 -4.42 17.36 8.71
N PRO A 8 -5.40 17.88 7.97
CA PRO A 8 -6.62 17.15 7.61
C PRO A 8 -6.34 15.82 6.88
N SER A 9 -5.18 15.67 6.25
CA SER A 9 -4.75 14.44 5.58
C SER A 9 -4.27 13.33 6.51
N GLY A 10 -3.99 13.61 7.79
CA GLY A 10 -3.46 12.61 8.72
C GLY A 10 -2.02 12.16 8.45
N LEU A 11 -1.35 12.68 7.40
CA LEU A 11 -0.06 12.18 6.92
C LEU A 11 1.04 12.19 8.00
N PHE A 12 1.10 13.25 8.80
CA PHE A 12 2.08 13.42 9.88
C PHE A 12 1.61 12.85 11.23
N SER A 13 0.54 12.06 11.23
CA SER A 13 0.06 11.37 12.42
C SER A 13 0.94 10.16 12.71
N ALA A 14 1.34 9.98 13.98
CA ALA A 14 1.99 8.74 14.40
C ALA A 14 1.08 7.52 14.24
N GLN A 15 -0.24 7.73 14.08
CA GLN A 15 -1.19 6.67 13.80
C GLN A 15 -1.04 6.08 12.38
N ASN A 16 -0.38 6.79 11.46
CA ASN A 16 -0.17 6.39 10.07
C ASN A 16 1.15 5.61 9.85
N GLY A 17 1.83 5.19 10.90
CA GLY A 17 3.12 4.53 10.75
C GLY A 17 3.48 3.59 11.89
N ILE A 18 4.35 2.65 11.56
CA ILE A 18 5.01 1.76 12.53
C ILE A 18 6.52 1.80 12.25
N LEU A 19 7.32 1.71 13.32
CA LEU A 19 8.76 1.65 13.19
C LEU A 19 9.19 0.21 12.92
N LEU A 20 9.92 0.01 11.83
CA LEU A 20 10.38 -1.30 11.37
C LEU A 20 11.90 -1.34 11.22
N LYS A 21 12.48 -2.54 11.35
CA LYS A 21 13.85 -2.81 10.89
C LYS A 21 13.89 -2.59 9.38
N ASP A 22 14.99 -2.06 8.87
CA ASP A 22 15.19 -1.70 7.45
C ASP A 22 14.77 -2.80 6.47
N SER A 23 15.22 -4.05 6.68
CA SER A 23 14.85 -5.19 5.82
C SER A 23 13.35 -5.52 5.84
N VAL A 24 12.70 -5.41 7.01
CA VAL A 24 11.25 -5.64 7.16
C VAL A 24 10.45 -4.47 6.57
N ARG A 25 10.97 -3.24 6.66
CA ARG A 25 10.40 -2.06 6.03
C ARG A 25 10.30 -2.26 4.52
N SER A 26 11.37 -2.71 3.86
CA SER A 26 11.35 -2.96 2.42
C SER A 26 10.26 -3.96 2.02
N PHE A 27 10.03 -5.00 2.81
CA PHE A 27 8.95 -5.95 2.54
C PHE A 27 7.56 -5.35 2.80
N PHE A 28 7.44 -4.46 3.78
CA PHE A 28 6.20 -3.77 4.08
C PHE A 28 5.83 -2.81 2.96
N ASP A 29 6.78 -1.97 2.53
CA ASP A 29 6.61 -1.01 1.43
C ASP A 29 6.30 -1.71 0.09
N LEU A 30 6.83 -2.92 -0.14
CA LEU A 30 6.53 -3.76 -1.32
C LEU A 30 5.27 -4.62 -1.15
N PHE A 31 4.49 -4.42 -0.09
CA PHE A 31 3.28 -5.20 0.20
C PHE A 31 3.50 -6.72 0.37
N LEU A 32 4.72 -7.16 0.66
CA LEU A 32 5.08 -8.57 0.84
C LEU A 32 4.84 -9.07 2.28
N VAL A 33 4.70 -8.15 3.23
CA VAL A 33 4.36 -8.45 4.62
C VAL A 33 3.33 -7.44 5.12
N SER A 34 2.38 -7.89 5.94
CA SER A 34 1.36 -7.02 6.53
C SER A 34 1.02 -7.42 7.96
N VAL A 35 0.19 -6.61 8.61
CA VAL A 35 -0.35 -6.89 9.95
C VAL A 35 -1.87 -6.92 9.86
N SER A 36 -2.49 -8.02 10.31
CA SER A 36 -3.94 -8.14 10.36
C SER A 36 -4.46 -7.73 11.75
N PRO A 37 -5.08 -6.54 11.90
CA PRO A 37 -5.62 -6.11 13.20
C PRO A 37 -6.80 -7.00 13.63
N ASP A 38 -7.59 -7.52 12.69
CA ASP A 38 -8.77 -8.35 12.97
C ASP A 38 -8.40 -9.78 13.43
N HIS A 39 -7.14 -10.19 13.25
CA HIS A 39 -6.62 -11.48 13.70
C HIS A 39 -5.61 -11.34 14.85
N GLY A 40 -5.81 -10.33 15.71
CA GLY A 40 -4.98 -10.08 16.89
C GLY A 40 -3.61 -9.48 16.57
N HIS A 41 -3.55 -8.62 15.54
CA HIS A 41 -2.34 -7.95 15.05
C HIS A 41 -1.23 -8.94 14.65
N LYS A 42 -1.63 -10.07 14.08
CA LYS A 42 -0.70 -11.07 13.54
C LYS A 42 -0.04 -10.57 12.26
N ILE A 43 1.26 -10.81 12.15
CA ILE A 43 2.05 -10.55 10.96
C ILE A 43 1.79 -11.65 9.94
N VAL A 44 1.45 -11.25 8.72
CA VAL A 44 1.15 -12.14 7.59
C VAL A 44 2.15 -11.87 6.49
N CYS A 45 2.88 -12.91 6.09
CA CYS A 45 3.81 -12.86 4.95
C CYS A 45 3.09 -13.37 3.70
N PHE A 46 3.22 -12.65 2.59
CA PHE A 46 2.65 -13.00 1.28
C PHE A 46 3.71 -13.58 0.33
N THR A 47 4.96 -13.63 0.78
CA THR A 47 6.10 -14.28 0.12
C THR A 47 6.84 -15.19 1.10
N GLN A 48 7.96 -15.78 0.67
CA GLN A 48 8.85 -16.54 1.55
C GLN A 48 9.29 -15.68 2.75
N ASP A 49 9.10 -16.20 3.96
CA ASP A 49 9.37 -15.48 5.21
C ASP A 49 10.87 -15.43 5.55
N LEU A 50 11.64 -14.65 4.78
CA LEU A 50 13.09 -14.52 4.92
C LEU A 50 13.50 -13.84 6.24
N GLU A 51 12.64 -12.97 6.77
CA GLU A 51 12.87 -12.26 8.05
C GLU A 51 12.32 -13.05 9.26
N GLN A 52 11.68 -14.20 9.03
CA GLN A 52 11.08 -15.06 10.06
C GLN A 52 10.08 -14.33 10.96
N VAL A 53 9.33 -13.38 10.40
CA VAL A 53 8.37 -12.53 11.14
C VAL A 53 6.94 -13.04 11.04
N GLY A 54 6.67 -13.95 10.10
CA GLY A 54 5.34 -14.51 9.85
C GLY A 54 4.75 -15.19 11.08
N GLY A 55 3.45 -14.97 11.30
CA GLY A 55 2.71 -15.55 12.43
C GLY A 55 3.01 -14.92 13.80
N ARG A 56 4.04 -14.08 13.91
CA ARG A 56 4.30 -13.30 15.14
C ARG A 56 3.24 -12.22 15.31
N VAL A 57 3.18 -11.63 16.50
CA VAL A 57 2.24 -10.55 16.82
C VAL A 57 3.01 -9.23 16.87
N LEU A 58 2.44 -8.19 16.27
CA LEU A 58 3.00 -6.84 16.32
C LEU A 58 3.20 -6.41 17.78
N SER A 59 4.35 -5.80 18.09
CA SER A 59 4.69 -5.38 19.46
C SER A 59 3.57 -4.54 20.07
N SER A 60 3.20 -4.85 21.32
CA SER A 60 2.15 -4.13 22.03
C SER A 60 2.50 -2.66 22.28
N THR A 61 3.78 -2.28 22.23
CA THR A 61 4.23 -0.88 22.30
C THR A 61 3.66 -0.01 21.18
N THR A 62 3.29 -0.60 20.05
CA THR A 62 2.63 0.10 18.93
C THR A 62 1.16 0.44 19.21
N ARG A 63 0.58 -0.12 20.29
CA ARG A 63 -0.87 -0.06 20.60
C ARG A 63 -1.21 0.31 22.04
N LEU A 64 -0.26 0.23 22.97
CA LEU A 64 -0.46 0.47 24.40
C LEU A 64 -0.01 1.87 24.87
N ALA A 65 0.14 2.83 23.95
CA ALA A 65 0.51 4.17 24.37
C ALA A 65 -0.63 4.79 25.19
N GLN A 66 -0.29 5.44 26.31
CA GLN A 66 -1.24 6.23 27.11
C GLN A 66 -1.97 7.31 26.30
N ASN A 67 -1.41 7.66 25.14
CA ASN A 67 -1.99 8.57 24.17
C ASN A 67 -2.33 7.80 22.89
N GLN A 68 -3.62 7.70 22.57
CA GLN A 68 -4.14 7.07 21.36
C GLN A 68 -3.61 7.74 20.06
N ASN A 69 -3.18 9.00 20.12
CA ASN A 69 -2.55 9.65 18.98
C ASN A 69 -1.14 9.13 18.65
N LEU A 70 -0.58 8.28 19.52
CA LEU A 70 0.73 7.63 19.34
C LEU A 70 0.60 6.13 19.07
N THR A 71 -0.61 5.59 18.96
CA THR A 71 -0.85 4.20 18.59
C THR A 71 -1.13 4.11 17.10
N VAL A 72 -0.66 3.04 16.44
CA VAL A 72 -1.02 2.79 15.04
C VAL A 72 -2.53 2.61 14.91
N SER A 73 -3.12 3.16 13.84
CA SER A 73 -4.54 2.97 13.53
C SER A 73 -4.81 1.59 12.94
N ASP A 74 -5.79 0.88 13.50
CA ASP A 74 -6.25 -0.39 12.94
C ASP A 74 -6.82 -0.21 11.53
N ASP A 75 -7.45 0.93 11.21
CA ASP A 75 -8.01 1.16 9.88
C ASP A 75 -6.93 1.27 8.81
N ILE A 76 -5.80 1.87 9.16
CA ILE A 76 -4.63 1.99 8.27
C ILE A 76 -3.97 0.62 8.10
N LEU A 77 -3.86 -0.17 9.18
CA LEU A 77 -3.39 -1.55 9.09
C LEU A 77 -4.32 -2.43 8.24
N ARG A 78 -5.65 -2.29 8.36
CA ARG A 78 -6.62 -2.99 7.49
C ARG A 78 -6.45 -2.59 6.04
N TRP A 79 -6.33 -1.28 5.76
CA TRP A 79 -6.12 -0.79 4.40
C TRP A 79 -4.85 -1.41 3.80
N HIS A 80 -3.73 -1.37 4.54
CA HIS A 80 -2.48 -1.98 4.10
C HIS A 80 -2.59 -3.49 3.89
N PHE A 81 -3.29 -4.20 4.79
CA PHE A 81 -3.57 -5.63 4.65
C PHE A 81 -4.38 -5.95 3.39
N HIS A 82 -5.37 -5.12 3.06
CA HIS A 82 -6.11 -5.24 1.80
C HIS A 82 -5.21 -4.99 0.59
N GLN A 83 -4.32 -3.99 0.62
CA GLN A 83 -3.36 -3.77 -0.46
C GLN A 83 -2.43 -4.97 -0.64
N CYS A 84 -1.86 -5.52 0.43
CA CYS A 84 -1.06 -6.75 0.35
C CYS A 84 -1.84 -7.92 -0.23
N SER A 85 -3.08 -8.10 0.21
CA SER A 85 -3.96 -9.14 -0.33
C SER A 85 -4.22 -8.92 -1.81
N LEU A 86 -4.53 -7.70 -2.24
CA LEU A 86 -4.78 -7.37 -3.65
C LEU A 86 -3.51 -7.56 -4.48
N THR A 87 -2.38 -6.98 -4.10
CA THR A 87 -1.11 -7.08 -4.83
C THR A 87 -0.66 -8.53 -4.98
N ASN A 88 -0.78 -9.35 -3.94
CA ASN A 88 -0.27 -10.72 -3.97
C ASN A 88 -1.28 -11.76 -4.45
N MET A 89 -2.60 -11.57 -4.23
CA MET A 89 -3.62 -12.45 -4.83
C MET A 89 -3.85 -12.12 -6.31
N LYS A 90 -3.76 -10.84 -6.69
CA LYS A 90 -3.68 -10.44 -8.11
C LYS A 90 -2.29 -10.67 -8.71
N GLY A 91 -1.28 -11.05 -7.92
CA GLY A 91 0.08 -11.34 -8.37
C GLY A 91 0.22 -12.56 -9.30
N THR A 92 -0.88 -13.27 -9.59
CA THR A 92 -0.95 -14.16 -10.76
C THR A 92 -1.29 -13.42 -12.07
N GLY A 93 -1.51 -12.10 -12.05
CA GLY A 93 -1.93 -11.31 -13.22
C GLY A 93 -1.69 -9.79 -13.23
N GLN A 94 -1.22 -9.12 -12.16
CA GLN A 94 -0.85 -7.69 -12.19
C GLN A 94 0.65 -7.47 -11.96
N ARG A 95 1.17 -6.43 -12.61
CA ARG A 95 2.60 -6.20 -12.84
C ARG A 95 3.11 -4.98 -12.04
N MET A 96 4.40 -4.96 -11.69
CA MET A 96 4.96 -4.10 -10.63
C MET A 96 4.85 -2.58 -10.84
N TRP A 97 4.73 -2.10 -12.08
CA TRP A 97 4.57 -0.66 -12.40
C TRP A 97 3.21 -0.08 -11.97
N ASP A 98 2.20 -0.91 -11.70
CA ASP A 98 0.91 -0.43 -11.17
C ASP A 98 1.05 0.21 -9.77
N LEU A 99 2.21 0.06 -9.13
CA LEU A 99 2.54 0.60 -7.80
C LEU A 99 3.57 1.74 -7.84
N SER A 100 4.20 2.03 -8.98
CA SER A 100 5.18 3.10 -9.09
C SER A 100 4.48 4.44 -9.31
N THR A 101 4.41 5.27 -8.27
CA THR A 101 4.06 6.69 -8.40
C THR A 101 5.32 7.50 -8.73
N SER A 102 6.00 7.18 -9.83
CA SER A 102 7.11 8.00 -10.30
C SER A 102 6.58 9.39 -10.67
N GLU A 103 7.11 10.46 -10.08
CA GLU A 103 6.71 11.86 -10.36
C GLU A 103 7.03 12.30 -11.80
N ASP A 104 7.72 11.47 -12.57
CA ASP A 104 8.03 11.68 -13.98
C ASP A 104 7.06 10.87 -14.86
N ASP A 105 5.88 11.44 -15.11
CA ASP A 105 4.87 10.93 -16.05
C ASP A 105 5.28 11.15 -17.52
N SER A 106 6.59 11.17 -17.83
CA SER A 106 7.05 11.37 -19.20
C SER A 106 6.97 10.06 -19.99
N ILE A 107 6.42 10.14 -21.21
CA ILE A 107 6.32 8.97 -22.12
C ILE A 107 7.72 8.42 -22.46
N ASP A 108 8.76 9.25 -22.41
CA ASP A 108 10.14 8.82 -22.68
C ASP A 108 10.64 7.83 -21.61
N THR A 109 10.44 8.16 -20.32
CA THR A 109 10.78 7.27 -19.20
C THR A 109 9.91 6.01 -19.19
N LEU A 110 8.66 6.12 -19.64
CA LEU A 110 7.75 4.99 -19.79
C LEU A 110 8.16 4.01 -20.89
N LEU A 111 8.70 4.50 -22.00
CA LEU A 111 9.13 3.66 -23.15
C LEU A 111 10.40 2.87 -22.88
N ASP A 112 11.20 3.28 -21.90
CA ASP A 112 12.37 2.55 -21.42
C ASP A 112 12.00 1.38 -20.48
N ASP A 113 10.75 1.30 -20.02
CA ASP A 113 10.27 0.19 -19.21
C ASP A 113 10.11 -1.08 -20.08
N PRO A 114 10.61 -2.26 -19.62
CA PRO A 114 10.49 -3.51 -20.39
C PRO A 114 9.04 -3.89 -20.72
N ASP A 115 8.07 -3.33 -20.02
CA ASP A 115 6.65 -3.58 -20.18
C ASP A 115 5.87 -2.36 -20.68
N ALA A 116 6.57 -1.33 -21.19
CA ALA A 116 6.03 -0.08 -21.72
C ALA A 116 4.76 -0.25 -22.57
N ALA A 117 4.75 -1.26 -23.46
CA ALA A 117 3.63 -1.52 -24.37
C ALA A 117 2.32 -1.83 -23.62
N GLU A 118 2.39 -2.58 -22.53
CA GLU A 118 1.21 -2.91 -21.73
C GLU A 118 0.81 -1.76 -20.80
N ILE A 119 1.78 -1.01 -20.29
CA ILE A 119 1.52 0.19 -19.48
C ILE A 119 0.74 1.22 -20.31
N ILE A 120 1.20 1.48 -21.54
CA ILE A 120 0.56 2.43 -22.46
C ILE A 120 -0.86 1.98 -22.84
N ASP A 121 -1.06 0.68 -23.09
CA ASP A 121 -2.38 0.13 -23.44
C ASP A 121 -3.38 0.26 -22.28
N VAL A 122 -2.94 0.03 -21.03
CA VAL A 122 -3.76 0.22 -19.84
C VAL A 122 -4.06 1.70 -19.59
N ASP A 123 -3.08 2.60 -19.69
CA ASP A 123 -3.29 4.05 -19.55
C ASP A 123 -4.28 4.58 -20.59
N MET A 124 -4.11 4.20 -21.86
CA MET A 124 -5.02 4.61 -22.94
C MET A 124 -6.44 4.12 -22.68
N ARG A 125 -6.64 2.88 -22.23
CA ARG A 125 -7.97 2.37 -21.87
C ARG A 125 -8.59 3.13 -20.71
N ASN A 126 -7.82 3.46 -19.68
CA ASN A 126 -8.33 4.20 -18.53
C ASN A 126 -8.72 5.64 -18.89
N ARG A 127 -7.95 6.30 -19.75
CA ARG A 127 -8.22 7.68 -20.19
C ARG A 127 -9.36 7.79 -21.19
N LEU A 128 -9.49 6.80 -22.08
CA LEU A 128 -10.48 6.81 -23.16
C LEU A 128 -11.78 6.06 -22.81
N GLY A 129 -11.74 5.15 -21.83
CA GLY A 129 -12.91 4.38 -21.36
C GLY A 129 -14.14 5.22 -21.02
N PRO A 130 -14.01 6.41 -20.36
CA PRO A 130 -15.15 7.29 -20.08
C PRO A 130 -15.81 7.91 -21.31
N TYR A 131 -15.18 7.88 -22.49
CA TYR A 131 -15.68 8.50 -23.72
C TYR A 131 -16.35 7.52 -24.69
N VAL A 132 -16.36 6.22 -24.36
CA VAL A 132 -16.93 5.16 -25.23
C VAL A 132 -18.43 4.90 -24.93
N GLU A 133 -18.96 5.38 -23.80
CA GLU A 133 -20.39 5.21 -23.44
C GLU A 133 -21.25 6.45 -23.68
N VAL A 134 -21.02 7.18 -24.77
CA VAL A 134 -21.93 8.24 -25.23
C VAL A 134 -22.18 8.15 -26.73
N ASP A 135 -22.79 7.04 -27.17
CA ASP A 135 -23.53 7.05 -28.44
C ASP A 135 -24.69 6.04 -28.39
N GLY A 136 -25.92 6.57 -28.42
CA GLY A 136 -27.12 5.80 -28.75
C GLY A 136 -28.27 5.82 -27.75
N VAL A 137 -28.67 7.00 -27.24
CA VAL A 137 -30.08 7.21 -26.86
C VAL A 137 -30.72 8.00 -28.00
N ASP A 138 -31.52 7.29 -28.81
CA ASP A 138 -32.75 7.78 -29.45
C ASP A 138 -33.73 6.61 -29.56
#